data_AF-D5FT48-F1
#
_entry.id   AF-D5FT48-F1
#
_cell.length_a   1.000
_cell.length_b   1.000
_cell.length_c   1.000
_cell.angle_alpha   90.00
_cell.angle_beta   90.00
_cell.angle_gamma   90.00
#
_symmetry.space_group_name_H-M   'P 1'
#
loop_
_entity.id
_entity.type
_entity.pdbx_description
1 polymer ?
#
loop_
_entity_poly.entity_id
_entity_poly.type
_entity_poly.pdbx_seq_one_letter_code
_entity_poly.pdbx_strand_id
1 'polypeptide(L)' 'MGMKGVSLPLGFTFSFPCQQNSLDESILLKWTKGFKASGCEGEDVVSLLKEAIHRREEF' A
#
# COMPACT_ATOMS: atom_id res chain seq x y z
N MET A 1 19.97 20.82 7.23
CA MET A 1 18.78 20.70 8.09
C MET A 1 17.92 19.60 7.49
N GLY A 2 17.85 18.44 8.13
CA GLY A 2 17.15 17.27 7.57
C GLY A 2 15.66 17.29 7.91
N MET A 3 14.84 16.64 7.08
CA MET A 3 13.39 16.52 7.24
C MET A 3 13.00 15.44 8.27
N LYS A 4 13.54 15.51 9.49
CA LYS A 4 13.12 14.62 10.58
C LYS A 4 11.82 15.15 11.20
N GLY A 5 10.83 14.26 11.39
CA GLY A 5 9.56 14.57 12.05
C GLY A 5 8.48 15.17 11.14
N VAL A 6 8.66 15.15 9.82
CA VAL A 6 7.66 15.65 8.85
C VAL A 6 7.05 14.47 8.09
N SER A 7 5.71 14.39 8.10
CA SER A 7 4.99 13.45 7.23
C SER A 7 4.93 14.01 5.81
N LEU A 8 5.31 13.19 4.82
CA LEU A 8 5.35 13.59 3.42
C LEU A 8 4.24 12.91 2.64
N PRO A 9 3.63 13.59 1.65
CA PRO A 9 2.74 12.94 0.72
C PRO A 9 3.51 11.87 -0.07
N LEU A 10 2.94 10.67 -0.16
CA LEU A 10 3.53 9.53 -0.87
C LEU A 10 2.59 9.08 -1.99
N GLY A 11 3.14 8.97 -3.20
CA GLY A 11 2.47 8.33 -4.32
C GLY A 11 2.79 6.84 -4.36
N PHE A 12 1.77 5.98 -4.38
CA PHE A 12 1.95 4.54 -4.42
C PHE A 12 1.58 3.97 -5.80
N THR A 13 2.58 3.80 -6.67
CA THR A 13 2.37 3.11 -7.95
C THR A 13 2.37 1.60 -7.71
N PHE A 14 1.17 1.00 -7.75
CA PHE A 14 0.98 -0.42 -7.50
C PHE A 14 0.47 -1.13 -8.76
N SER A 15 1.40 -1.70 -9.55
CA SER A 15 1.13 -2.18 -10.91
C SER A 15 0.45 -3.56 -10.97
N PHE A 16 -0.68 -3.73 -10.30
CA PHE A 16 -1.49 -4.94 -10.30
C PHE A 16 -2.96 -4.63 -10.56
N PRO A 17 -3.75 -5.60 -11.03
CA PRO A 17 -5.18 -5.41 -11.18
C PRO A 17 -5.85 -5.11 -9.84
N CYS A 18 -6.44 -3.93 -9.72
CA CYS A 18 -7.17 -3.51 -8.51
C CYS A 18 -8.54 -2.92 -8.87
N GLN A 19 -9.47 -3.00 -7.92
CA GLN A 19 -10.69 -2.19 -7.93
C GLN A 19 -10.43 -0.94 -7.10
N GLN A 20 -10.36 0.21 -7.78
CA GLN A 20 -10.12 1.50 -7.13
C GLN A 20 -11.46 2.12 -6.68
N ASN A 21 -11.62 2.36 -5.38
CA ASN A 21 -12.83 2.98 -4.81
C ASN A 21 -12.63 4.49 -4.58
N SER A 22 -11.40 4.94 -4.29
CA SER A 22 -11.02 6.34 -4.12
C SER A 22 -9.59 6.57 -4.66
N LEU A 23 -9.03 7.78 -4.52
CA LEU A 23 -7.63 8.03 -4.90
C LEU A 23 -6.62 7.26 -4.03
N ASP A 24 -6.98 6.98 -2.77
CA ASP A 24 -6.13 6.36 -1.76
C ASP A 24 -6.72 5.06 -1.18
N GLU A 25 -7.63 4.43 -1.92
CA GLU A 25 -8.25 3.14 -1.58
C GLU A 25 -8.35 2.26 -2.84
N SER A 26 -7.72 1.09 -2.80
CA SER A 26 -7.63 0.20 -3.95
C SER A 26 -7.53 -1.27 -3.53
N ILE A 27 -8.56 -2.04 -3.83
CA ILE A 27 -8.65 -3.47 -3.47
C ILE A 27 -7.90 -4.30 -4.52
N LEU A 28 -6.91 -5.09 -4.10
CA LEU A 28 -6.21 -6.02 -5.00
C LEU A 28 -7.17 -7.12 -5.45
N LEU A 29 -7.39 -7.24 -6.76
CA LEU A 29 -8.25 -8.29 -7.31
C LEU A 29 -7.52 -9.62 -7.44
N LYS A 30 -6.30 -9.59 -7.98
CA LYS A 30 -5.45 -10.77 -8.13
C LYS A 30 -3.99 -10.40 -8.32
N TRP A 31 -3.10 -11.24 -7.83
CA TRP A 31 -1.71 -11.18 -8.21
C TRP A 31 -1.50 -11.59 -9.67
N THR A 32 -0.45 -11.02 -10.26
CA THR A 32 0.04 -11.36 -11.61
C THR A 32 1.56 -11.41 -11.57
N LYS A 33 2.20 -11.78 -12.69
CA LYS A 33 3.67 -11.75 -12.84
C LYS A 33 4.41 -12.63 -11.82
N GLY A 34 3.79 -13.74 -11.40
CA GLY A 34 4.39 -14.71 -10.46
C GLY A 34 4.32 -14.34 -8.98
N PHE A 35 3.70 -13.20 -8.62
CA PHE A 35 3.43 -12.85 -7.22
C PHE A 35 2.31 -13.72 -6.64
N LYS A 36 2.36 -13.97 -5.33
CA LYS A 36 1.41 -14.87 -4.62
C LYS A 36 1.38 -14.66 -3.11
N ALA A 37 1.56 -13.43 -2.64
CA ALA A 37 1.51 -13.14 -1.19
C ALA A 37 0.08 -13.36 -0.67
N SER A 38 -0.06 -14.21 0.33
CA SER A 38 -1.34 -14.51 0.98
C SER A 38 -1.85 -13.34 1.80
N GLY A 39 -3.18 -13.19 1.90
CA GLY A 39 -3.79 -12.11 2.70
C GLY A 39 -3.68 -10.73 2.04
N CYS A 40 -3.54 -10.68 0.71
CA CYS A 40 -3.52 -9.43 -0.04
C CYS A 40 -4.66 -9.34 -1.06
N GLU A 41 -5.00 -10.42 -1.77
CA GLU A 41 -6.14 -10.41 -2.69
C GLU A 41 -7.45 -10.27 -1.90
N GLY A 42 -8.31 -9.33 -2.33
CA GLY A 42 -9.52 -8.93 -1.61
C GLY A 42 -9.33 -7.79 -0.61
N GLU A 43 -8.10 -7.36 -0.35
CA GLU A 43 -7.78 -6.32 0.63
C GLU A 43 -7.34 -5.00 -0.02
N ASP A 44 -7.55 -3.89 0.70
CA ASP A 44 -7.05 -2.57 0.29
C ASP A 44 -5.52 -2.47 0.48
N VAL A 45 -4.82 -2.31 -0.65
CA VAL A 45 -3.35 -2.29 -0.67
C VAL A 45 -2.76 -1.04 -0.03
N VAL A 46 -3.52 0.06 0.05
CA VAL A 46 -3.08 1.27 0.74
C VAL A 46 -3.12 1.06 2.25
N SER A 47 -4.19 0.46 2.77
CA SER A 47 -4.28 0.03 4.17
C SER A 47 -3.17 -0.95 4.53
N LEU A 48 -2.92 -1.98 3.71
CA LEU A 48 -1.82 -2.93 3.95
C LEU A 48 -0.44 -2.24 4.05
N LEU A 49 -0.19 -1.23 3.21
CA LEU A 49 1.04 -0.44 3.26
C LEU A 49 1.11 0.41 4.54
N LYS A 50 0.02 1.10 4.91
CA LYS A 50 -0.06 1.90 6.16
C LYS A 50 0.21 1.04 7.39
N GLU A 51 -0.38 -0.15 7.47
CA GLU A 51 -0.14 -1.11 8.55
C GLU A 51 1.31 -1.59 8.59
N ALA A 52 1.92 -1.85 7.44
CA ALA A 52 3.32 -2.24 7.36
C ALA A 52 4.28 -1.13 7.83
N ILE A 53 3.97 0.13 7.52
CA ILE A 53 4.70 1.30 8.00
C ILE A 53 4.55 1.42 9.53
N HIS A 54 3.33 1.29 10.05
CA HIS A 54 3.05 1.38 11.49
C HIS A 54 3.82 0.34 12.30
N ARG A 55 3.83 -0.93 11.85
CA ARG A 55 4.59 -2.02 12.51
C ARG A 55 6.10 -1.78 12.58
N ARG A 56 6.65 -0.95 11.69
CA ARG A 56 8.10 -0.70 11.62
C ARG A 56 8.56 0.35 12.65
N GLU A 57 7.65 1.01 13.36
CA GLU A 57 7.92 2.00 14.42
C GLU A 57 8.93 3.13 14.05
N GLU A 58 9.14 3.40 12.76
CA GLU A 58 10.14 4.37 12.28
C GLU A 58 9.61 5.80 12.05
N PHE A 59 8.39 6.13 12.48
CA PHE A 59 7.80 7.48 12.36
C PHE A 59 6.92 7.88 13.54
#